data_AF-A0A832WWX8-F1
#
_entry.id   AF-A0A832WWX8-F1
#
_cell.length_a   1.000
_cell.length_b   1.000
_cell.length_c   1.000
_cell.angle_alpha   90.00
_cell.angle_beta   90.00
_cell.angle_gamma   90.00
#
_symmetry.space_group_name_H-M   'P 1'
#
loop_
_entity.id
_entity.type
_entity.pdbx_description
1 polymer ?
#
loop_
_entity_poly.entity_id
_entity_poly.type
_entity_poly.pdbx_seq_one_letter_code
_entity_poly.pdbx_strand_id
1 'polypeptide(L)'
;MKAFSGNWTNPENVQRMTVIKSKLKDFQNFKNENEAISGTIDILPANKILLQDAAPKAGVLVSAITKIINHEAKQAATPERKSLLGMLADVRGTTARSLTSIRAFLIFENFKFKYSFDVMWKKILSALAI
;
A
#
# COMPACT_ATOMS: atom_id res chain seq x y z
N MET A 1 -4.42 39.90 11.52
CA MET A 1 -5.75 39.64 12.14
C MET A 1 -6.02 40.49 13.38
N LYS A 2 -5.22 40.42 14.46
CA LYS A 2 -5.44 41.25 15.66
C LYS A 2 -5.54 42.76 15.36
N ALA A 3 -4.72 43.28 14.45
CA ALA A 3 -4.74 44.69 14.04
C ALA A 3 -6.05 45.14 13.35
N PHE A 4 -6.76 44.23 12.68
CA PHE A 4 -7.98 44.54 11.92
C PHE A 4 -9.27 44.25 12.70
N SER A 5 -9.19 43.45 13.77
CA SER A 5 -10.34 43.00 14.55
C SER A 5 -10.36 43.48 16.00
N GLY A 6 -9.42 44.37 16.38
CA GLY A 6 -9.23 44.80 17.76
C GLY A 6 -10.39 45.60 18.35
N ASN A 7 -11.12 46.35 17.50
CA ASN A 7 -12.20 47.25 17.89
C ASN A 7 -13.59 46.75 17.45
N TRP A 8 -13.74 45.45 17.14
CA TRP A 8 -15.03 44.91 16.71
C TRP A 8 -16.01 44.90 17.88
N THR A 9 -17.16 45.54 17.68
CA THR A 9 -18.22 45.65 18.69
C THR A 9 -19.43 44.77 18.40
N ASN A 10 -19.60 44.28 17.15
CA ASN A 10 -20.66 43.34 16.81
C ASN A 10 -20.35 41.94 17.42
N PRO A 11 -21.20 41.42 18.33
CA PRO A 11 -20.97 40.16 19.03
C PRO A 11 -20.81 38.94 18.11
N GLU A 12 -21.58 38.87 17.01
CA GLU A 12 -21.47 37.76 16.05
C GLU A 12 -20.10 37.74 15.36
N ASN A 13 -19.58 38.92 15.00
CA ASN A 13 -18.27 39.02 14.36
C ASN A 13 -17.14 38.62 15.32
N VAL A 14 -17.26 38.98 16.61
CA VAL A 14 -16.30 38.55 17.65
C VAL A 14 -16.33 37.03 17.83
N GLN A 15 -17.53 36.43 17.84
CA GLN A 15 -17.69 34.98 17.92
C GLN A 15 -17.10 34.27 16.69
N ARG A 16 -17.42 34.73 15.48
CA ARG A 16 -16.84 34.20 14.22
C ARG A 16 -15.32 34.31 14.22
N MET A 17 -14.76 35.43 14.67
CA MET A 17 -13.30 35.62 14.78
C MET A 17 -12.66 34.62 15.75
N THR A 18 -13.34 34.29 16.85
CA THR A 18 -12.87 33.29 17.80
C THR A 18 -12.80 31.90 17.16
N VAL A 19 -13.85 31.53 16.41
CA VAL A 19 -13.88 30.27 15.64
C VAL A 19 -12.77 30.24 14.58
N ILE A 20 -12.60 31.30 13.81
CA ILE A 20 -11.54 31.40 12.78
C ILE A 20 -10.16 31.22 13.41
N LYS A 21 -9.88 31.87 14.54
CA LYS A 21 -8.59 31.72 15.24
C LYS A 21 -8.36 30.27 15.68
N SER A 22 -9.40 29.60 16.20
CA SER A 22 -9.30 28.19 16.56
C SER A 22 -8.98 27.33 15.34
N LYS A 23 -9.72 27.50 14.24
CA LYS A 23 -9.52 26.70 13.02
C LYS A 23 -8.17 26.95 12.36
N LEU A 24 -7.65 28.18 12.41
CA LEU A 24 -6.30 28.49 11.93
C LEU A 24 -5.23 27.85 12.81
N LYS A 25 -5.44 27.77 14.13
CA LYS A 25 -4.53 27.04 15.01
C LYS A 25 -4.54 25.54 14.69
N ASP A 26 -5.72 24.94 14.49
CA ASP A 26 -5.85 23.55 14.08
C ASP A 26 -5.12 23.31 12.75
N PHE A 27 -5.35 24.17 11.76
CA PHE A 27 -4.68 24.12 10.46
C PHE A 27 -3.16 24.22 10.58
N GLN A 28 -2.64 25.13 11.41
CA GLN A 28 -1.21 25.28 11.66
C GLN A 28 -0.62 24.01 12.29
N ASN A 29 -1.33 23.38 13.23
CA ASN A 29 -0.89 22.13 13.84
C ASN A 29 -0.82 21.00 12.80
N PHE A 30 -1.88 20.80 12.01
CA PHE A 30 -1.87 19.81 10.93
C PHE A 30 -0.78 20.09 9.89
N LYS A 31 -0.53 21.36 9.56
CA LYS A 31 0.58 21.74 8.69
C LYS A 31 1.90 21.29 9.29
N ASN A 32 2.18 21.65 10.55
CA ASN A 32 3.43 21.29 11.21
C ASN A 32 3.62 19.76 11.30
N GLU A 33 2.55 19.01 11.59
CA GLU A 33 2.57 17.54 11.60
C GLU A 33 2.92 16.96 10.22
N ASN A 34 2.30 17.47 9.15
CA ASN A 34 2.61 17.03 7.78
C ASN A 34 4.02 17.46 7.34
N GLU A 35 4.46 18.67 7.69
CA GLU A 35 5.81 19.15 7.41
C GLU A 35 6.87 18.32 8.15
N ALA A 36 6.58 17.85 9.37
CA ALA A 36 7.49 17.01 10.14
C ALA A 36 7.80 15.66 9.46
N ILE A 37 6.87 15.12 8.67
CA ILE A 37 7.03 13.87 7.92
C ILE A 37 7.23 14.09 6.41
N SER A 38 7.22 15.35 5.97
CA SER A 38 7.39 15.70 4.56
C SER A 38 8.74 15.22 4.04
N GLY A 39 8.74 14.61 2.86
CA GLY A 39 9.94 14.00 2.27
C GLY A 39 10.34 12.64 2.86
N THR A 40 9.59 12.11 3.83
CA THR A 40 9.78 10.75 4.34
C THR A 40 8.73 9.79 3.76
N ILE A 41 8.93 8.48 3.93
CA ILE A 41 7.94 7.48 3.51
C ILE A 41 6.64 7.54 4.33
N ASP A 42 6.65 8.19 5.50
CA ASP A 42 5.49 8.30 6.39
C ASP A 42 4.35 9.15 5.80
N ILE A 43 4.66 10.05 4.86
CA ILE A 43 3.64 10.80 4.11
C ILE A 43 2.88 9.93 3.10
N LEU A 44 3.41 8.72 2.79
CA LEU A 44 2.83 7.76 1.86
C LEU A 44 2.53 6.43 2.60
N PRO A 45 1.51 6.38 3.47
CA PRO A 45 1.28 5.23 4.35
C PRO A 45 1.09 3.91 3.62
N ALA A 46 0.41 3.92 2.46
CA ALA A 46 0.26 2.71 1.63
C ALA A 46 1.61 2.24 1.06
N ASN A 47 2.47 3.16 0.63
CA ASN A 47 3.79 2.84 0.11
C ASN A 47 4.71 2.32 1.21
N LYS A 48 4.58 2.88 2.42
CA LYS A 48 5.28 2.39 3.61
C LYS A 48 4.97 0.92 3.86
N ILE A 49 3.69 0.56 3.94
CA ILE A 49 3.24 -0.83 4.12
C ILE A 49 3.76 -1.72 2.97
N LEU A 50 3.65 -1.26 1.72
CA LEU A 50 4.11 -2.04 0.58
C LEU A 50 5.62 -2.33 0.65
N LEU A 51 6.44 -1.31 0.94
CA LEU A 51 7.89 -1.41 0.89
C LEU A 51 8.50 -2.06 2.13
N GLN A 52 7.94 -1.78 3.31
CA GLN A 52 8.50 -2.26 4.59
C GLN A 52 7.94 -3.62 5.00
N ASP A 53 6.71 -3.96 4.61
CA ASP A 53 6.07 -5.20 5.05
C ASP A 53 5.77 -6.15 3.89
N ALA A 54 4.96 -5.72 2.92
CA ALA A 54 4.40 -6.63 1.92
C ALA A 54 5.48 -7.15 0.94
N ALA A 55 6.35 -6.28 0.42
CA ALA A 55 7.40 -6.66 -0.51
C ALA A 55 8.44 -7.61 0.13
N PRO A 56 8.96 -7.36 1.35
CA PRO A 56 9.83 -8.33 2.03
C PRO A 56 9.17 -9.70 2.25
N LYS A 57 7.91 -9.73 2.70
CA LYS A 57 7.17 -10.99 2.89
C LYS A 57 6.96 -11.74 1.56
N ALA A 58 6.62 -11.02 0.50
CA ALA A 58 6.51 -11.61 -0.85
C ALA A 58 7.85 -12.18 -1.33
N GLY A 59 8.97 -11.52 -1.02
CA GLY A 59 10.32 -12.02 -1.30
C GLY A 59 10.60 -13.35 -0.60
N VAL A 60 10.25 -13.47 0.68
CA VAL A 60 10.37 -14.73 1.44
C VAL A 60 9.52 -15.83 0.81
N LEU A 61 8.25 -15.54 0.48
CA LEU A 61 7.34 -16.49 -0.16
C LEU A 61 7.89 -17.01 -1.49
N VAL A 62 8.31 -16.11 -2.38
CA VAL A 62 8.87 -16.45 -3.70
C VAL A 62 10.16 -17.27 -3.57
N SER A 63 11.00 -16.95 -2.58
CA SER A 63 12.22 -17.71 -2.28
C SER A 63 11.89 -19.13 -1.82
N ALA A 64 10.94 -19.28 -0.90
CA ALA A 64 10.49 -20.58 -0.40
C ALA A 64 9.92 -21.46 -1.52
N ILE A 65 9.03 -20.90 -2.35
CA ILE A 65 8.47 -21.62 -3.51
C ILE A 65 9.58 -22.01 -4.49
N THR A 66 10.55 -21.13 -4.74
CA THR A 66 11.69 -21.44 -5.62
C THR A 66 12.52 -22.60 -5.09
N LYS A 67 12.75 -22.67 -3.77
CA LYS A 67 13.42 -23.83 -3.16
C LYS A 67 12.62 -25.11 -3.38
N ILE A 68 11.31 -25.09 -3.16
CA ILE A 68 10.43 -26.26 -3.39
C ILE A 68 10.53 -26.71 -4.86
N ILE A 69 10.40 -25.78 -5.82
CA ILE A 69 10.54 -26.08 -7.26
C ILE A 69 11.89 -26.73 -7.56
N ASN A 70 12.99 -26.19 -7.01
CA ASN A 70 14.33 -26.74 -7.23
C ASN A 70 14.53 -28.14 -6.64
N HIS A 71 13.89 -28.44 -5.51
CA HIS A 71 13.90 -29.79 -4.94
C HIS A 71 13.07 -30.76 -5.77
N GLU A 72 11.89 -30.32 -6.19
CA GLU A 72 10.94 -31.11 -6.97
C GLU A 72 11.48 -31.44 -8.37
N ALA A 73 12.21 -30.51 -8.99
CA ALA A 73 12.85 -30.70 -10.29
C ALA A 73 13.92 -31.80 -10.32
N LYS A 74 14.47 -32.21 -9.16
CA LYS A 74 15.48 -33.28 -9.07
C LYS A 74 14.88 -34.69 -9.05
N GLN A 75 13.57 -34.79 -9.10
CA GLN A 75 12.87 -36.01 -8.78
C GLN A 75 12.24 -36.64 -10.02
N ALA A 76 11.83 -37.91 -9.92
CA ALA A 76 11.22 -38.60 -11.05
C ALA A 76 9.94 -37.88 -11.52
N ALA A 77 9.83 -37.69 -12.83
CA ALA A 77 8.78 -36.87 -13.43
C ALA A 77 7.47 -37.65 -13.62
N THR A 78 6.67 -37.78 -12.56
CA THR A 78 5.30 -38.34 -12.63
C THR A 78 4.29 -37.28 -13.07
N PRO A 79 3.11 -37.68 -13.59
CA PRO A 79 2.06 -36.73 -13.97
C PRO A 79 1.64 -35.76 -12.84
N GLU A 80 1.53 -36.27 -11.62
CA GLU A 80 1.10 -35.51 -10.43
C GLU A 80 2.15 -34.46 -10.06
N ARG A 81 3.43 -34.83 -10.13
CA ARG A 81 4.55 -33.95 -9.81
C ARG A 81 4.77 -32.85 -10.85
N LYS A 82 4.54 -33.17 -12.12
CA LYS A 82 4.50 -32.15 -13.18
C LYS A 82 3.37 -31.14 -12.96
N SER A 83 2.19 -31.61 -12.53
CA SER A 83 1.09 -30.72 -12.14
C SER A 83 1.48 -29.82 -10.98
N LEU A 84 2.09 -30.38 -9.92
CA LEU A 84 2.57 -29.63 -8.77
C LEU A 84 3.59 -28.55 -9.16
N LEU A 85 4.57 -28.88 -10.01
CA LEU A 85 5.53 -27.90 -10.54
C LEU A 85 4.85 -26.76 -11.30
N GLY A 86 3.83 -27.08 -12.11
CA GLY A 86 3.03 -26.08 -12.81
C GLY A 86 2.32 -25.13 -11.85
N MET A 87 1.66 -25.67 -10.80
CA MET A 87 1.00 -24.87 -9.78
C MET A 87 1.97 -23.98 -9.00
N LEU A 88 3.11 -24.52 -8.56
CA LEU A 88 4.13 -23.74 -7.85
C LEU A 88 4.71 -22.62 -8.72
N ALA A 89 4.95 -22.89 -10.01
CA ALA A 89 5.42 -21.89 -10.96
C ALA A 89 4.39 -20.78 -11.18
N ASP A 90 3.09 -21.12 -11.28
CA ASP A 90 2.01 -20.14 -11.43
C ASP A 90 1.85 -19.29 -10.16
N VAL A 91 1.87 -19.88 -8.96
CA VAL A 91 1.81 -19.12 -7.69
C VAL A 91 3.00 -18.16 -7.58
N ARG A 92 4.23 -18.62 -7.92
CA ARG A 92 5.42 -17.76 -7.93
C ARG A 92 5.26 -16.58 -8.91
N GLY A 93 4.83 -16.86 -10.14
CA GLY A 93 4.67 -15.85 -11.19
C GLY A 93 3.56 -14.86 -10.90
N THR A 94 2.40 -15.34 -10.44
CA THR A 94 1.25 -14.51 -10.06
C THR A 94 1.55 -13.63 -8.86
N THR A 95 2.31 -14.12 -7.87
CA THR A 95 2.78 -13.31 -6.72
C THR A 95 3.63 -12.13 -7.19
N ALA A 96 4.62 -12.37 -8.05
CA ALA A 96 5.48 -11.31 -8.57
C ALA A 96 4.69 -10.26 -9.36
N ARG A 97 3.78 -10.70 -10.23
CA ARG A 97 2.93 -9.79 -11.02
C ARG A 97 1.93 -9.01 -10.15
N SER A 98 1.37 -9.64 -9.12
CA SER A 98 0.50 -9.00 -8.13
C SER A 98 1.24 -7.84 -7.44
N LEU A 99 2.45 -8.10 -6.94
CA LEU A 99 3.29 -7.08 -6.28
C LEU A 99 3.60 -5.91 -7.23
N THR A 100 3.94 -6.19 -8.49
CA THR A 100 4.17 -5.15 -9.50
C THR A 100 2.91 -4.32 -9.76
N SER A 101 1.74 -4.95 -9.79
CA SER A 101 0.48 -4.26 -10.08
C SER A 101 0.07 -3.34 -8.93
N ILE A 102 0.13 -3.80 -7.68
CA ILE A 102 -0.19 -2.91 -6.56
C ILE A 102 0.81 -1.76 -6.44
N ARG A 103 2.11 -2.00 -6.72
CA ARG A 103 3.12 -0.95 -6.78
C ARG A 103 2.80 0.09 -7.87
N ALA A 104 2.40 -0.35 -9.06
CA ALA A 104 2.01 0.55 -10.14
C ALA A 104 0.74 1.36 -9.79
N PHE A 105 -0.22 0.75 -9.10
CA PHE A 105 -1.40 1.48 -8.61
C PHE A 105 -1.01 2.60 -7.63
N LEU A 106 -0.11 2.32 -6.69
CA LEU A 106 0.35 3.34 -5.72
C LEU A 106 1.19 4.47 -6.34
N ILE A 107 1.73 4.27 -7.55
CA ILE A 107 2.51 5.31 -8.26
C ILE A 107 1.62 6.14 -9.18
N PHE A 108 0.70 5.50 -9.91
CA PHE A 108 -0.05 6.15 -10.99
C PHE A 108 -1.52 6.38 -10.66
N GLU A 109 -2.00 5.89 -9.51
CA GLU A 109 -3.42 5.91 -9.09
C GLU A 109 -4.40 5.34 -10.13
N ASN A 110 -3.89 4.51 -11.06
CA ASN A 110 -4.68 3.97 -12.15
C ASN A 110 -5.34 2.65 -11.74
N PHE A 111 -6.67 2.67 -11.62
CA PHE A 111 -7.48 1.54 -11.20
C PHE A 111 -7.31 0.27 -12.05
N LYS A 112 -6.80 0.35 -13.29
CA LYS A 112 -6.44 -0.84 -14.08
C LYS A 112 -5.40 -1.70 -13.37
N PHE A 113 -4.45 -1.09 -12.68
CA PHE A 113 -3.44 -1.81 -11.90
C PHE A 113 -4.02 -2.41 -10.62
N LYS A 114 -4.94 -1.72 -9.95
CA LYS A 114 -5.70 -2.29 -8.83
C LYS A 114 -6.50 -3.52 -9.27
N TYR A 115 -7.23 -3.42 -10.39
CA TYR A 115 -7.97 -4.54 -10.96
C TYR A 115 -7.05 -5.72 -11.30
N SER A 116 -5.89 -5.44 -11.91
CA SER A 116 -4.89 -6.46 -12.23
C SER A 116 -4.38 -7.16 -10.96
N PHE A 117 -4.12 -6.41 -9.89
CA PHE A 117 -3.79 -6.96 -8.58
C PHE A 117 -4.90 -7.87 -8.07
N ASP A 118 -6.15 -7.41 -8.05
CA ASP A 118 -7.30 -8.15 -7.51
C ASP A 118 -7.50 -9.49 -8.26
N VAL A 119 -7.35 -9.49 -9.59
CA VAL A 119 -7.43 -10.70 -10.42
C VAL A 119 -6.34 -11.70 -10.05
N MET A 120 -5.10 -11.25 -9.89
CA MET A 120 -3.98 -12.14 -9.56
C MET A 120 -4.02 -12.61 -8.12
N TRP A 121 -4.45 -11.76 -7.20
CA TRP A 121 -4.62 -12.12 -5.80
C TRP A 121 -5.67 -13.23 -5.63
N LYS A 122 -6.81 -13.12 -6.34
CA LYS A 122 -7.81 -14.20 -6.40
C LYS A 122 -7.21 -15.52 -6.91
N LYS A 123 -6.39 -15.48 -7.96
CA LYS A 123 -5.73 -16.70 -8.48
C LYS A 123 -4.82 -17.35 -7.44
N ILE A 124 -4.03 -16.55 -6.72
CA ILE A 124 -3.16 -17.05 -5.64
C ILE A 124 -3.99 -17.72 -4.55
N LEU A 125 -5.06 -17.07 -4.09
CA LEU A 125 -5.95 -17.64 -3.07
C LEU A 125 -6.58 -18.96 -3.54
N SER A 126 -7.06 -19.04 -4.79
CA SER A 126 -7.61 -20.27 -5.34
C SER A 126 -6.58 -21.39 -5.46
N ALA A 127 -5.33 -21.07 -5.78
CA ALA A 127 -4.25 -22.07 -5.88
C ALA A 127 -3.79 -22.59 -4.52
N LEU A 128 -3.97 -21.81 -3.45
CA LEU A 128 -3.59 -22.17 -2.08
C LEU A 128 -4.74 -22.77 -1.26
N ALA A 129 -5.99 -22.66 -1.71
CA ALA A 129 -7.17 -23.18 -1.03
C ALA A 129 -7.40 -24.69 -1.25
N ILE A 130 -6.32 -25.45 -1.42
CA ILE A 130 -6.32 -26.92 -1.50
C ILE A 130 -6.29 -27.49 -0.09
#